data_AF-A0A6B2E323-F1
#
_entry.id   AF-A0A6B2E323-F1
#
_cell.length_a   1.000
_cell.length_b   1.000
_cell.length_c   1.000
_cell.angle_alpha   90.00
_cell.angle_beta   90.00
_cell.angle_gamma   90.00
#
_symmetry.space_group_name_H-M   'P 1'
#
loop_
_entity.id
_entity.type
_entity.pdbx_description
1 polymer ?
#
loop_
_entity_poly.entity_id
_entity_poly.type
_entity_poly.pdbx_seq_one_letter_code
_entity_poly.pdbx_strand_id
1 'polypeptide(L)'
;MRFARERAEIDRFARALEPSPVRRDGEFADELALVGALRDLGEAGAPDLATRQRIRAEIAGRLETAAVTPRRRWRPRTADLVAAALFLVLVLSGLTLVLSRSALPGDALYSVKRAGESTALSLTFGDQAKAKKHLEFATNRITELGELAEEGASQADYQTAYDDFAADLKAGVAQLAAVATSASGGAQALADVRLWARNQAAR
;
A
#
# COMPACT_ATOMS: atom_id res chain seq x y z
N MET A 1 20.76 -9.18 -36.88
CA MET A 1 20.57 -9.09 -38.35
C MET A 1 19.68 -10.18 -38.94
N ARG A 2 19.63 -11.42 -38.39
CA ARG A 2 18.84 -12.54 -38.93
C ARG A 2 17.32 -12.28 -39.01
N PHE A 3 16.71 -11.76 -37.93
CA PHE A 3 15.27 -11.46 -37.86
C PHE A 3 14.79 -10.36 -38.83
N ALA A 4 15.65 -9.41 -39.19
CA ALA A 4 15.29 -8.35 -40.13
C ALA A 4 15.18 -8.88 -41.58
N ARG A 5 15.98 -9.88 -41.94
CA ARG A 5 15.92 -10.54 -43.26
C ARG A 5 14.67 -11.40 -43.38
N GLU A 6 14.35 -12.17 -42.35
CA GLU A 6 13.17 -13.04 -42.30
C GLU A 6 11.85 -12.24 -42.41
N ARG A 7 11.75 -11.11 -41.72
CA ARG A 7 10.58 -10.23 -41.85
C ARG A 7 10.43 -9.63 -43.24
N ALA A 8 11.53 -9.19 -43.84
CA ALA A 8 11.53 -8.65 -45.20
C ALA A 8 11.18 -9.70 -46.26
N GLU A 9 11.45 -10.98 -45.99
CA GLU A 9 11.07 -12.11 -46.84
C GLU A 9 9.56 -12.41 -46.72
N ILE A 10 9.01 -12.44 -45.49
CA ILE A 10 7.57 -12.57 -45.24
C ILE A 10 6.78 -11.46 -45.94
N ASP A 11 7.22 -10.20 -45.83
CA ASP A 11 6.53 -9.06 -46.46
C ASP A 11 6.65 -9.08 -48.00
N ARG A 12 7.71 -9.68 -48.55
CA ARG A 12 7.84 -9.90 -50.01
C ARG A 12 6.94 -11.03 -50.49
N PHE A 13 6.87 -12.13 -49.74
CA PHE A 13 5.95 -13.23 -50.02
C PHE A 13 4.48 -12.79 -49.91
N ALA A 14 4.12 -12.03 -48.87
CA ALA A 14 2.79 -11.44 -48.71
C ALA A 14 2.38 -10.58 -49.91
N ARG A 15 3.30 -9.76 -50.43
CA ARG A 15 3.07 -8.98 -51.65
C ARG A 15 3.01 -9.85 -52.92
N ALA A 16 3.65 -11.02 -52.92
CA ALA A 16 3.58 -11.97 -54.03
C ALA A 16 2.24 -12.72 -54.08
N LEU A 17 1.57 -12.90 -52.93
CA LEU A 17 0.23 -13.48 -52.80
C LEU A 17 -0.88 -12.59 -53.38
N GLU A 18 -0.71 -11.27 -53.35
CA GLU A 18 -1.68 -10.33 -53.91
C GLU A 18 -1.75 -10.45 -55.44
N PRO A 19 -2.94 -10.41 -56.07
CA PRO A 19 -3.05 -10.43 -57.52
C PRO A 19 -2.40 -9.16 -58.12
N SER A 20 -1.37 -9.30 -58.97
CA SER A 20 -0.67 -8.18 -59.62
C SER A 20 -0.56 -8.38 -61.13
N PRO A 21 -0.74 -7.31 -61.93
CA PRO A 21 -0.66 -7.37 -63.39
C PRO A 21 0.79 -7.45 -63.93
N VAL A 22 1.82 -7.35 -63.07
CA VAL A 22 3.24 -7.37 -63.47
C VAL A 22 3.81 -8.79 -63.35
N ARG A 23 4.52 -9.27 -64.38
CA ARG A 23 5.19 -10.58 -64.38
C ARG A 23 6.27 -10.60 -63.29
N ARG A 24 6.13 -11.50 -62.31
CA ARG A 24 7.04 -11.65 -61.17
C ARG A 24 8.14 -12.67 -61.48
N ASP A 25 9.34 -12.43 -60.95
CA ASP A 25 10.46 -13.37 -60.99
C ASP A 25 10.13 -14.62 -60.14
N GLY A 26 10.65 -15.79 -60.55
CA GLY A 26 10.31 -17.10 -59.98
C GLY A 26 10.82 -17.41 -58.58
N GLU A 27 11.16 -16.40 -57.76
CA GLU A 27 11.76 -16.55 -56.42
C GLU A 27 10.89 -17.42 -55.47
N PHE A 28 9.56 -17.32 -55.58
CA PHE A 28 8.59 -18.05 -54.74
C PHE A 28 7.65 -18.95 -55.55
N ALA A 29 8.12 -19.49 -56.68
CA ALA A 29 7.27 -20.23 -57.62
C ALA A 29 6.63 -21.47 -56.98
N ASP A 30 7.39 -22.22 -56.19
CA ASP A 30 6.93 -23.46 -55.55
C ASP A 30 5.94 -23.18 -54.41
N GLU A 31 6.19 -22.16 -53.59
CA GLU A 31 5.31 -21.75 -52.49
C GLU A 31 3.99 -21.17 -53.02
N LEU A 32 4.03 -20.38 -54.09
CA LEU A 32 2.83 -19.86 -54.73
C LEU A 32 2.03 -20.98 -55.42
N ALA A 33 2.70 -21.97 -56.00
CA ALA A 33 2.03 -23.16 -56.54
C ALA A 33 1.35 -23.97 -55.44
N LEU A 34 1.99 -24.15 -54.28
CA LEU A 34 1.39 -24.79 -53.12
C LEU A 34 0.18 -24.01 -52.58
N VAL A 35 0.29 -22.69 -52.45
CA VAL A 35 -0.85 -21.85 -52.02
C VAL A 35 -2.00 -21.90 -53.04
N GLY A 36 -1.68 -21.93 -54.34
CA GLY A 36 -2.66 -22.15 -55.39
C GLY A 36 -3.40 -23.47 -55.23
N ALA A 37 -2.65 -24.57 -55.07
CA ALA A 37 -3.23 -25.90 -54.84
C ALA A 37 -4.08 -25.97 -53.56
N LEU A 38 -3.65 -25.32 -52.48
CA LEU A 38 -4.41 -25.22 -51.24
C LEU A 38 -5.67 -24.36 -51.39
N ARG A 39 -5.62 -23.29 -52.18
CA ARG A 39 -6.79 -22.45 -52.49
C ARG A 39 -7.81 -23.24 -53.30
N ASP A 40 -7.37 -23.94 -54.33
CA ASP A 40 -8.25 -24.77 -55.17
C ASP A 40 -8.89 -25.91 -54.36
N LEU A 41 -8.13 -26.53 -53.46
CA LEU A 41 -8.67 -27.52 -52.51
C LEU A 41 -9.67 -26.89 -51.53
N GLY A 42 -9.41 -25.66 -51.08
CA GLY A 42 -10.28 -24.90 -50.18
C GLY A 42 -11.60 -24.47 -50.81
N GLU A 43 -11.60 -24.15 -52.11
CA GLU A 43 -12.83 -23.84 -52.86
C GLU A 43 -13.79 -25.03 -52.91
N ALA A 44 -13.26 -26.26 -53.02
CA ALA A 44 -14.08 -27.47 -52.95
C ALA A 44 -14.75 -27.69 -51.57
N GLY A 45 -14.17 -27.13 -50.51
CA GLY A 45 -14.71 -27.15 -49.14
C GLY A 45 -15.41 -25.85 -48.73
N ALA A 46 -15.59 -24.89 -49.65
CA ALA A 46 -16.14 -23.60 -49.32
C ALA A 46 -17.61 -23.75 -48.85
N PRO A 47 -17.98 -23.19 -47.69
CA PRO A 47 -19.35 -23.29 -47.20
C PRO A 47 -20.30 -22.65 -48.21
N ASP A 48 -21.41 -23.35 -48.49
CA ASP A 48 -22.45 -22.84 -49.37
C ASP A 48 -23.05 -21.52 -48.84
N LEU A 49 -23.74 -20.80 -49.72
CA LEU A 49 -24.31 -19.50 -49.37
C LEU A 49 -25.28 -19.60 -48.19
N ALA A 50 -26.03 -20.69 -48.09
CA ALA A 50 -26.97 -20.95 -47.01
C ALA A 50 -26.26 -21.11 -45.65
N THR A 51 -25.13 -21.81 -45.61
CA THR A 51 -24.31 -21.97 -44.40
C THR A 51 -23.66 -20.65 -43.99
N ARG A 52 -23.15 -19.87 -44.96
CA ARG A 52 -22.61 -18.53 -44.67
C ARG A 52 -23.67 -17.59 -44.08
N GLN A 53 -24.90 -17.62 -44.61
CA GLN A 53 -26.02 -16.83 -44.09
C GLN A 53 -26.39 -17.25 -42.67
N ARG A 54 -26.44 -18.57 -42.38
CA ARG A 54 -26.68 -19.10 -41.04
C ARG A 54 -25.62 -18.64 -40.03
N ILE A 55 -24.34 -18.75 -40.39
CA ILE A 55 -23.22 -18.29 -39.55
C ILE A 55 -23.35 -16.79 -39.26
N ARG A 56 -23.65 -15.98 -40.28
CA ARG A 56 -23.84 -14.52 -40.10
C ARG A 56 -25.01 -14.21 -39.18
N ALA A 57 -26.14 -14.89 -39.34
CA ALA A 57 -27.32 -14.69 -38.50
C ALA A 57 -27.07 -15.08 -37.05
N GLU A 58 -26.35 -16.18 -36.80
CA GLU A 58 -25.99 -16.60 -35.44
C GLU A 58 -25.04 -15.60 -34.77
N ILE A 59 -24.04 -15.09 -35.49
CA ILE A 59 -23.12 -14.06 -34.97
C ILE A 59 -23.90 -12.78 -34.65
N ALA A 60 -24.77 -12.33 -35.56
CA ALA A 60 -25.60 -11.14 -35.33
C ALA A 60 -26.49 -11.30 -34.08
N GLY A 61 -27.18 -12.43 -33.93
CA GLY A 61 -28.02 -12.69 -32.76
C GLY A 61 -27.25 -12.74 -31.44
N ARG A 62 -26.02 -13.27 -31.43
CA ARG A 62 -25.13 -13.25 -30.26
C ARG A 62 -24.66 -11.84 -29.90
N LEU A 63 -24.41 -10.99 -30.89
CA LEU A 63 -24.02 -9.60 -30.67
C LEU A 63 -25.19 -8.75 -30.15
N GLU A 64 -26.40 -8.99 -30.67
CA GLU A 64 -27.62 -8.35 -30.19
C GLU A 64 -27.93 -8.75 -28.74
N THR A 65 -27.83 -10.04 -28.39
CA THR A 65 -28.01 -10.49 -27.00
C THR A 65 -26.92 -9.96 -26.07
N ALA A 66 -25.67 -9.86 -26.51
CA ALA A 66 -24.60 -9.21 -25.75
C ALA A 66 -24.85 -7.71 -25.54
N ALA A 67 -25.42 -7.00 -26.52
CA ALA A 67 -25.77 -5.58 -26.42
C ALA A 67 -26.95 -5.33 -25.45
N VAL A 68 -27.85 -6.30 -25.29
CA VAL A 68 -29.05 -6.20 -24.45
C VAL A 68 -28.77 -6.53 -22.98
N THR A 69 -27.63 -7.13 -22.62
CA THR A 69 -27.27 -7.30 -21.20
C THR A 69 -26.91 -5.94 -20.57
N PRO A 70 -27.67 -5.44 -19.58
CA PRO A 70 -27.29 -4.22 -18.91
C PRO A 70 -26.01 -4.51 -18.13
N ARG A 71 -24.88 -3.92 -18.56
CA ARG A 71 -23.69 -3.79 -17.73
C ARG A 71 -24.15 -3.10 -16.44
N ARG A 72 -24.34 -3.87 -15.37
CA ARG A 72 -24.76 -3.38 -14.06
C ARG A 72 -23.68 -2.44 -13.55
N ARG A 73 -23.79 -1.16 -13.91
CA ARG A 73 -22.91 -0.10 -13.42
C ARG A 73 -23.07 -0.09 -11.91
N TRP A 74 -22.07 -0.58 -11.20
CA TRP A 74 -21.95 -0.39 -9.75
C TRP A 74 -21.83 1.11 -9.51
N ARG A 75 -22.98 1.75 -9.30
CA ARG A 75 -23.03 3.08 -8.69
C ARG A 75 -22.96 2.82 -7.19
N PRO A 76 -21.82 3.11 -6.52
CA PRO A 76 -21.76 3.00 -5.08
C PRO A 76 -22.88 3.85 -4.50
N ARG A 77 -23.58 3.31 -3.50
CA ARG A 77 -24.57 4.11 -2.79
C ARG A 77 -23.82 5.22 -2.06
N THR A 78 -24.47 6.35 -1.81
CA THR A 78 -23.88 7.45 -1.04
C THR A 78 -23.33 6.97 0.31
N ALA A 79 -24.00 6.00 0.94
CA ALA A 79 -23.54 5.35 2.16
C ALA A 79 -22.18 4.64 1.99
N ASP A 80 -21.93 3.97 0.86
CA ASP A 80 -20.66 3.29 0.60
C ASP A 80 -19.52 4.29 0.44
N LEU A 81 -19.79 5.44 -0.19
CA LEU A 81 -18.83 6.53 -0.33
C LEU A 81 -18.52 7.19 1.02
N VAL A 82 -19.53 7.42 1.86
CA VAL A 82 -19.34 7.95 3.22
C VAL A 82 -18.54 6.96 4.07
N ALA A 83 -18.88 5.67 4.02
CA ALA A 83 -18.14 4.64 4.74
C ALA A 83 -16.69 4.56 4.28
N ALA A 84 -16.44 4.59 2.97
CA ALA A 84 -15.08 4.61 2.41
C ALA A 84 -14.31 5.86 2.83
N ALA A 85 -14.95 7.04 2.86
CA ALA A 85 -14.34 8.28 3.31
C ALA A 85 -13.98 8.22 4.80
N LEU A 86 -14.87 7.73 5.66
CA LEU A 86 -14.60 7.55 7.09
C LEU A 86 -13.47 6.54 7.31
N PHE A 87 -13.48 5.42 6.58
CA PHE A 87 -12.42 4.43 6.64
C PHE A 87 -11.07 5.04 6.24
N LEU A 88 -11.04 5.82 5.15
CA LEU A 88 -9.84 6.52 4.71
C LEU A 88 -9.33 7.48 5.79
N VAL A 89 -10.21 8.27 6.41
CA VAL A 89 -9.84 9.17 7.51
C VAL A 89 -9.23 8.40 8.68
N LEU A 90 -9.81 7.25 9.05
CA LEU A 90 -9.29 6.40 10.15
C LEU A 90 -7.91 5.83 9.81
N VAL A 91 -7.73 5.33 8.59
CA VAL A 91 -6.44 4.80 8.12
C VAL A 91 -5.38 5.90 8.11
N LEU A 92 -5.70 7.07 7.55
CA LEU A 92 -4.77 8.21 7.51
C LEU A 92 -4.42 8.69 8.92
N SER A 93 -5.41 8.79 9.82
CA SER A 93 -5.17 9.18 11.22
C SER A 93 -4.26 8.16 11.93
N GLY A 94 -4.52 6.87 11.74
CA GLY A 94 -3.68 5.80 12.29
C GLY A 94 -2.26 5.83 11.73
N LEU A 95 -2.10 6.09 10.43
CA LEU A 95 -0.80 6.22 9.78
C LEU A 95 -0.02 7.42 10.35
N THR A 96 -0.65 8.57 10.53
CA THR A 96 -0.01 9.75 11.14
C THR A 96 0.48 9.45 12.56
N LEU A 97 -0.30 8.72 13.36
CA LEU A 97 0.11 8.29 14.72
C LEU A 97 1.30 7.32 14.71
N VAL A 98 1.43 6.49 13.67
CA VAL A 98 2.58 5.59 13.51
C VAL A 98 3.82 6.38 13.10
N LEU A 99 3.69 7.28 12.11
CA LEU A 99 4.78 8.13 11.64
C LEU A 99 5.26 9.09 12.73
N SER A 100 4.38 9.59 13.59
CA SER A 100 4.76 10.48 14.68
C SER A 100 5.62 9.81 15.76
N ARG A 101 5.74 8.47 15.79
CA ARG A 101 6.47 7.78 16.87
C ARG A 101 7.96 8.08 16.91
N SER A 102 8.57 8.35 15.75
CA SER A 102 9.98 8.74 15.64
C SER A 102 10.15 10.25 15.56
N ALA A 103 9.09 11.04 15.71
CA ALA A 103 9.21 12.49 15.69
C ALA A 103 9.92 12.98 16.96
N LEU A 104 10.87 13.90 16.77
CA LEU A 104 11.63 14.60 17.80
C LEU A 104 11.03 15.98 18.08
N PRO A 105 11.30 16.60 19.24
CA PRO A 105 10.94 18.00 19.45
C PRO A 105 11.50 18.87 18.32
N GLY A 106 10.67 19.77 17.79
CA GLY A 106 10.97 20.56 16.60
C GLY A 106 10.38 19.98 15.30
N ASP A 107 10.08 18.68 15.27
CA ASP A 107 9.45 18.04 14.10
C ASP A 107 7.97 18.38 13.99
N ALA A 108 7.48 18.45 12.74
CA ALA A 108 6.08 18.72 12.44
C ALA A 108 5.10 17.74 13.11
N LEU A 109 5.49 16.47 13.23
CA LEU A 109 4.65 15.41 13.81
C LEU A 109 4.83 15.22 15.32
N TYR A 110 5.69 16.01 15.98
CA TYR A 110 5.93 15.88 17.42
C TYR A 110 4.67 16.18 18.24
N SER A 111 3.92 17.21 17.86
CA SER A 111 2.64 17.53 18.49
C SER A 111 1.64 16.37 18.41
N VAL A 112 1.65 15.62 17.30
CA VAL A 112 0.82 14.42 17.12
C VAL A 112 1.28 13.28 18.02
N LYS A 113 2.60 13.08 18.16
CA LYS A 113 3.19 12.13 19.12
C LYS A 113 2.69 12.41 20.54
N ARG A 114 2.82 13.66 20.99
CA ARG A 114 2.40 14.10 22.33
C ARG A 114 0.89 13.97 22.54
N ALA A 115 0.07 14.30 21.52
CA ALA A 115 -1.38 14.10 21.58
C ALA A 115 -1.75 12.61 21.69
N GLY A 116 -1.05 11.74 20.96
CA GLY A 116 -1.21 10.29 21.05
C GLY A 116 -0.85 9.74 22.44
N GLU A 117 0.25 10.21 23.03
CA GLU A 117 0.67 9.86 24.39
C GLU A 117 -0.36 10.32 25.45
N SER A 118 -0.83 11.56 25.36
CA SER A 118 -1.89 12.09 26.23
C SER A 118 -3.20 11.29 26.15
N THR A 119 -3.58 10.89 24.93
CA THR A 119 -4.75 10.03 24.71
C THR A 119 -4.55 8.65 25.32
N ALA A 120 -3.37 8.04 25.12
CA ALA A 120 -3.03 6.75 25.70
C ALA A 120 -3.07 6.79 27.24
N LEU A 121 -2.56 7.86 27.85
CA LEU A 121 -2.62 8.07 29.30
C LEU A 121 -4.07 8.22 29.80
N SER A 122 -4.89 8.98 29.08
CA SER A 122 -6.30 9.20 29.42
C SER A 122 -7.13 7.91 29.40
N LEU A 123 -6.79 7.00 28.47
CA LEU A 123 -7.41 5.68 28.35
C LEU A 123 -6.80 4.63 29.30
N THR A 124 -5.74 4.97 30.03
CA THR A 124 -5.09 4.05 30.98
C THR A 124 -5.81 4.08 32.33
N PHE A 125 -6.31 2.93 32.78
CA PHE A 125 -7.03 2.80 34.05
C PHE A 125 -6.15 2.21 35.16
N GLY A 126 -6.26 2.78 36.36
CA GLY A 126 -5.52 2.37 37.55
C GLY A 126 -4.20 3.14 37.74
N ASP A 127 -3.93 3.53 38.98
CA ASP A 127 -2.80 4.41 39.32
C ASP A 127 -1.44 3.76 39.02
N GLN A 128 -1.30 2.46 39.28
CA GLN A 128 -0.07 1.74 38.92
C GLN A 128 0.16 1.70 37.41
N ALA A 129 -0.90 1.54 36.60
CA ALA A 129 -0.78 1.50 35.14
C ALA A 129 -0.45 2.89 34.58
N LYS A 130 -1.09 3.94 35.09
CA LYS A 130 -0.77 5.34 34.72
C LYS A 130 0.67 5.70 35.07
N ALA A 131 1.13 5.29 36.24
CA ALA A 131 2.50 5.54 36.66
C ALA A 131 3.52 4.84 35.75
N LYS A 132 3.24 3.59 35.35
CA LYS A 132 4.05 2.88 34.34
C LYS A 132 4.08 3.61 33.00
N LYS A 133 2.93 4.15 32.55
CA LYS A 133 2.86 4.93 31.31
C LYS A 133 3.70 6.20 31.36
N HIS A 134 3.67 6.93 32.46
CA HIS A 134 4.56 8.08 32.65
C HIS A 134 6.05 7.68 32.61
N LEU A 135 6.45 6.59 33.27
CA LEU A 135 7.85 6.11 33.19
C LEU A 135 8.25 5.65 31.78
N GLU A 136 7.31 5.09 31.01
CA GLU A 136 7.51 4.77 29.60
C GLU A 136 7.76 6.03 28.77
N PHE A 137 6.93 7.08 28.94
CA PHE A 137 7.13 8.36 28.25
C PHE A 137 8.45 9.03 28.63
N ALA A 138 8.82 9.01 29.92
CA ALA A 138 10.13 9.48 30.37
C ALA A 138 11.29 8.72 29.69
N THR A 139 11.15 7.40 29.53
CA THR A 139 12.15 6.58 28.80
C THR A 139 12.25 7.00 27.34
N ASN A 140 11.12 7.28 26.69
CA ASN A 140 11.10 7.75 25.31
C ASN A 140 11.82 9.10 25.20
N ARG A 141 11.57 10.04 26.12
CA ARG A 141 12.26 11.35 26.12
C ARG A 141 13.78 11.23 26.28
N ILE A 142 14.28 10.28 27.07
CA ILE A 142 15.74 10.01 27.14
C ILE A 142 16.29 9.57 25.78
N THR A 143 15.54 8.72 25.06
CA THR A 143 15.94 8.26 23.73
C THR A 143 15.99 9.43 22.76
N GLU A 144 14.98 10.30 22.79
CA GLU A 144 14.94 11.51 21.96
C GLU A 144 16.07 12.49 22.30
N LEU A 145 16.42 12.66 23.58
CA LEU A 145 17.56 13.49 23.97
C LEU A 145 18.89 12.97 23.38
N GLY A 146 19.03 11.65 23.23
CA GLY A 146 20.15 11.03 22.54
C GLY A 146 20.14 11.32 21.05
N GLU A 147 19.00 11.12 20.38
CA GLU A 147 18.84 11.39 18.95
C GLU A 147 19.06 12.89 18.61
N LEU A 148 18.51 13.80 19.41
CA LEU A 148 18.75 15.25 19.31
C LEU A 148 20.25 15.60 19.46
N ALA A 149 21.01 14.82 20.22
CA ALA A 149 22.46 14.99 20.37
C ALA A 149 23.23 14.65 19.12
N GLU A 150 22.84 13.53 18.52
CA GLU A 150 23.45 13.03 17.31
C GLU A 150 23.14 13.95 16.12
N GLU A 151 21.92 14.51 16.09
CA GLU A 151 21.47 15.42 15.02
C GLU A 151 21.93 16.88 15.20
N GLY A 152 22.51 17.24 16.35
CA GLY A 152 22.91 18.62 16.65
C GLY A 152 21.73 19.57 16.72
N ALA A 153 20.61 19.12 17.28
CA ALA A 153 19.36 19.87 17.37
C ALA A 153 19.49 21.15 18.21
N SER A 154 18.49 22.03 18.10
CA SER A 154 18.54 23.31 18.80
C SER A 154 18.48 23.14 20.32
N GLN A 155 19.06 24.09 21.05
CA GLN A 155 18.97 24.10 22.51
C GLN A 155 17.51 24.12 22.98
N ALA A 156 16.59 24.75 22.23
CA ALA A 156 15.17 24.80 22.60
C ALA A 156 14.49 23.43 22.50
N ASP A 157 14.80 22.66 21.45
CA ASP A 157 14.26 21.30 21.26
C ASP A 157 14.75 20.36 22.36
N TYR A 158 16.02 20.49 22.70
CA TYR A 158 16.65 19.80 23.82
C TYR A 158 16.00 20.11 25.17
N GLN A 159 15.79 21.39 25.48
CA GLN A 159 15.11 21.80 26.71
C GLN A 159 13.69 21.27 26.76
N THR A 160 12.99 21.26 25.61
CA THR A 160 11.64 20.70 25.52
C THR A 160 11.61 19.22 25.88
N ALA A 161 12.49 18.39 25.29
CA ALA A 161 12.56 16.97 25.64
C ALA A 161 12.96 16.74 27.10
N TYR A 162 13.87 17.57 27.64
CA TYR A 162 14.31 17.47 29.03
C TYR A 162 13.20 17.83 30.03
N ASP A 163 12.45 18.91 29.77
CA ASP A 163 11.33 19.32 30.62
C ASP A 163 10.20 18.28 30.57
N ASP A 164 9.88 17.76 29.38
CA ASP A 164 8.94 16.67 29.20
C ASP A 164 9.38 15.41 29.97
N PHE A 165 10.66 15.04 29.89
CA PHE A 165 11.24 13.93 30.65
C PHE A 165 11.06 14.12 32.15
N ALA A 166 11.43 15.30 32.67
CA ALA A 166 11.37 15.60 34.09
C ALA A 166 9.91 15.57 34.60
N ALA A 167 8.97 16.08 33.80
CA ALA A 167 7.56 16.06 34.12
C ALA A 167 7.00 14.64 34.19
N ASP A 168 7.26 13.82 33.16
CA ASP A 168 6.80 12.43 33.10
C ASP A 168 7.44 11.58 34.20
N LEU A 169 8.75 11.73 34.45
CA LEU A 169 9.44 11.02 35.53
C LEU A 169 8.85 11.38 36.90
N LYS A 170 8.64 12.68 37.17
CA LYS A 170 8.06 13.15 38.43
C LYS A 170 6.66 12.59 38.64
N ALA A 171 5.82 12.63 37.61
CA ALA A 171 4.45 12.10 37.68
C ALA A 171 4.45 10.58 37.94
N GLY A 172 5.27 9.82 37.21
CA GLY A 172 5.38 8.38 37.36
C GLY A 172 5.88 7.95 38.74
N VAL A 173 6.95 8.58 39.24
CA VAL A 173 7.48 8.28 40.58
C VAL A 173 6.50 8.67 41.68
N ALA A 174 5.85 9.83 41.58
CA ALA A 174 4.88 10.27 42.58
C ALA A 174 3.67 9.33 42.67
N GLN A 175 3.12 8.90 41.53
CA GLN A 175 1.99 7.95 41.50
C GLN A 175 2.40 6.56 42.00
N LEU A 176 3.60 6.06 41.64
CA LEU A 176 4.11 4.79 42.18
C LEU A 176 4.35 4.86 43.69
N ALA A 177 4.84 5.99 44.20
CA ALA A 177 5.00 6.19 45.64
C ALA A 177 3.64 6.17 46.36
N ALA A 178 2.61 6.82 45.80
CA ALA A 178 1.26 6.81 46.36
C ALA A 178 0.64 5.39 46.37
N VAL A 179 0.81 4.64 45.27
CA VAL A 179 0.43 3.22 45.20
C VAL A 179 1.20 2.42 46.25
N ALA A 180 2.48 2.73 46.46
CA ALA A 180 3.31 1.99 47.39
C ALA A 180 2.97 2.19 48.86
N THR A 181 2.43 3.36 49.21
CA THR A 181 1.92 3.65 50.55
C THR A 181 0.51 3.10 50.81
N SER A 182 -0.15 2.55 49.79
CA SER A 182 -1.48 1.94 49.91
C SER A 182 -1.36 0.45 50.24
N ALA A 183 -2.18 -0.07 51.15
CA ALA A 183 -1.98 -1.32 51.92
C ALA A 183 -1.86 -2.65 51.13
N SER A 184 -1.88 -2.63 49.80
CA SER A 184 -1.68 -3.81 48.96
C SER A 184 -1.04 -3.42 47.62
N GLY A 185 0.29 -3.63 47.46
CA GLY A 185 0.98 -3.41 46.18
C GLY A 185 2.35 -2.73 46.26
N GLY A 186 2.72 -2.15 47.41
CA GLY A 186 3.88 -1.27 47.47
C GLY A 186 5.26 -1.89 47.34
N ALA A 187 5.46 -3.13 47.82
CA ALA A 187 6.72 -3.84 47.58
C ALA A 187 6.95 -4.06 46.08
N GLN A 188 5.89 -4.40 45.33
CA GLN A 188 5.97 -4.59 43.88
C GLN A 188 6.20 -3.27 43.13
N ALA A 189 5.50 -2.20 43.52
CA ALA A 189 5.70 -0.88 42.93
C ALA A 189 7.14 -0.37 43.09
N LEU A 190 7.74 -0.52 44.27
CA LEU A 190 9.14 -0.15 44.53
C LEU A 190 10.13 -1.04 43.77
N ALA A 191 9.83 -2.34 43.62
CA ALA A 191 10.63 -3.24 42.81
C ALA A 191 10.60 -2.84 41.33
N ASP A 192 9.43 -2.49 40.79
CA ASP A 192 9.25 -2.02 39.42
C ASP A 192 10.06 -0.73 39.16
N VAL A 193 10.03 0.25 40.08
CA VAL A 193 10.84 1.49 39.96
C VAL A 193 12.34 1.19 39.99
N ARG A 194 12.81 0.36 40.92
CA ARG A 194 14.23 -0.03 41.01
C ARG A 194 14.70 -0.77 39.77
N LEU A 195 13.85 -1.65 39.21
CA LEU A 195 14.15 -2.35 37.97
C LEU A 195 14.24 -1.37 36.81
N TRP A 196 13.28 -0.46 36.67
CA TRP A 196 13.29 0.58 35.64
C TRP A 196 14.56 1.43 35.74
N ALA A 197 14.90 1.94 36.93
CA ALA A 197 16.09 2.79 37.12
C ALA A 197 17.40 2.06 36.77
N ARG A 198 17.53 0.77 37.11
CA ARG A 198 18.69 -0.05 36.72
C ARG A 198 18.78 -0.25 35.21
N ASN A 199 17.64 -0.47 34.55
CA ASN A 199 17.59 -0.61 33.10
C ASN A 199 17.96 0.70 32.39
N GLN A 200 17.60 1.85 32.96
CA GLN A 200 18.03 3.15 32.41
C GLN A 200 19.53 3.39 32.59
N ALA A 201 20.09 3.09 33.77
CA ALA A 201 21.51 3.30 34.05
C ALA A 201 22.46 2.40 33.24
N ALA A 202 21.94 1.33 32.63
CA ALA A 202 22.72 0.38 31.83
C ALA A 202 22.73 0.72 30.32
N ARG A 203 22.00 1.76 29.90
CA ARG A 203 22.01 2.29 28.54
C ARG A 203 23.07 3.37 28.42
#